data_AF-A0A355X6V0-F1
#
_entry.id   AF-A0A355X6V0-F1
#
_cell.length_a   1.000
_cell.length_b   1.000
_cell.length_c   1.000
_cell.angle_alpha   90.00
_cell.angle_beta   90.00
_cell.angle_gamma   90.00
#
_symmetry.space_group_name_H-M   'P 1'
#
loop_
_entity.id
_entity.type
_entity.pdbx_description
1 polymer ?
#
loop_
_entity_poly.entity_id
_entity_poly.type
_entity_poly.pdbx_seq_one_letter_code
_entity_poly.pdbx_strand_id
1 'polypeptide(L)' 'MQKKPTFRYQRIRDIREDNGYLQQDIADMLGLYLNTYRRYETGERTIPVNLLRKLSKIYNVSLDYLTEIEEEIKH' A
#
# COMPACT_ATOMS: atom_id res chain seq x y z
N MET A 1 -12.06 24.82 4.30
CA MET A 1 -11.24 23.94 3.44
C MET A 1 -11.71 22.51 3.69
N GLN A 2 -12.35 21.86 2.72
CA GLN A 2 -12.78 20.48 2.88
C GLN A 2 -11.54 19.58 2.83
N LYS A 3 -11.27 18.81 3.91
CA LYS A 3 -10.24 17.76 3.89
C LYS A 3 -10.67 16.74 2.84
N LYS A 4 -9.91 16.61 1.74
CA LYS A 4 -10.08 15.48 0.81
C LYS A 4 -9.82 14.19 1.60
N PRO A 5 -10.57 13.10 1.36
CA PRO A 5 -10.32 11.85 2.06
C PRO A 5 -8.87 11.41 1.81
N THR A 6 -8.14 11.23 2.89
CA THR A 6 -6.76 10.73 2.89
C THR A 6 -6.75 9.37 2.19
N PHE A 7 -6.03 9.26 1.08
CA PHE A 7 -5.94 8.01 0.34
C PHE A 7 -5.18 6.99 1.19
N ARG A 8 -5.93 6.01 1.72
CA ARG A 8 -5.51 4.94 2.65
C ARG A 8 -4.26 4.12 2.25
N TYR A 9 -3.70 4.34 1.06
CA TYR A 9 -2.54 3.59 0.53
C TYR A 9 -1.51 4.45 -0.19
N GLN A 10 -1.51 5.78 0.05
CA GLN A 10 -0.51 6.68 -0.55
C GLN A 10 0.91 6.19 -0.27
N ARG A 11 1.20 5.75 0.96
CA ARG A 11 2.49 5.15 1.35
C ARG A 11 2.92 3.94 0.51
N ILE A 12 1.99 3.06 0.11
CA ILE A 12 2.31 1.88 -0.72
C ILE A 12 2.75 2.32 -2.10
N ARG A 13 2.09 3.34 -2.65
CA ARG A 13 2.48 3.93 -3.93
C ARG A 13 3.82 4.64 -3.82
N ASP A 14 4.01 5.46 -2.78
CA ASP A 14 5.23 6.25 -2.58
C ASP A 14 6.45 5.34 -2.46
N ILE A 15 6.39 4.33 -1.58
CA ILE A 15 7.53 3.42 -1.39
C ILE A 15 7.82 2.59 -2.65
N ARG A 16 6.79 2.26 -3.45
CA ARG A 16 6.99 1.60 -4.74
C ARG A 16 7.78 2.51 -5.69
N GLU A 17 7.38 3.77 -5.81
CA GLU A 17 8.02 4.75 -6.69
C GLU A 17 9.44 5.09 -6.22
N ASP A 18 9.66 5.22 -4.90
CA ASP A 18 10.98 5.44 -4.29
C ASP A 18 11.97 4.28 -4.55
N ASN A 19 11.45 3.05 -4.63
CA ASN A 19 12.25 1.87 -4.98
C ASN A 19 12.37 1.64 -6.49
N GLY A 20 11.81 2.53 -7.32
CA GLY A 20 11.90 2.45 -8.78
C GLY A 20 11.09 1.32 -9.41
N TYR A 21 10.13 0.74 -8.68
CA TYR A 21 9.31 -0.36 -9.20
C TYR A 21 8.09 0.14 -9.97
N LEU A 22 7.76 -0.56 -11.05
CA LEU A 22 6.49 -0.42 -11.75
C LEU A 22 5.38 -1.14 -10.98
N GLN A 23 4.13 -0.74 -11.21
CA GLN A 23 2.96 -1.46 -10.68
C GLN A 23 2.94 -2.92 -11.14
N GLN A 24 3.46 -3.21 -12.33
CA GLN A 24 3.58 -4.56 -12.88
C GLN A 24 4.57 -5.41 -12.06
N ASP A 25 5.73 -4.86 -11.70
CA ASP A 25 6.75 -5.58 -10.93
C ASP A 25 6.20 -6.10 -9.60
N ILE A 26 5.45 -5.25 -8.89
CA ILE A 26 4.85 -5.63 -7.61
C ILE A 26 3.70 -6.62 -7.80
N ALA A 27 2.90 -6.46 -8.86
CA ALA A 27 1.85 -7.43 -9.19
C ALA A 27 2.47 -8.81 -9.43
N ASP A 28 3.56 -8.90 -10.19
CA ASP A 28 4.26 -10.15 -10.48
C ASP A 28 4.88 -10.77 -9.21
N MET A 29 5.55 -9.97 -8.37
CA MET A 29 6.11 -10.43 -7.08
C MET A 29 5.03 -10.96 -6.12
N LEU A 30 3.82 -10.41 -6.19
CA LEU A 30 2.70 -10.83 -5.34
C LEU A 30 1.86 -11.97 -5.95
N GLY A 31 2.06 -12.30 -7.22
CA GLY A 31 1.25 -13.26 -7.98
C GLY A 31 -0.16 -12.74 -8.28
N LEU A 32 -0.26 -11.47 -8.67
CA LEU A 32 -1.51 -10.76 -8.93
C LEU A 32 -1.58 -10.25 -10.36
N TYR A 33 -2.80 -10.04 -10.86
CA TYR A 33 -2.99 -9.24 -12.08
C TYR A 33 -2.70 -7.76 -11.78
N LEU A 34 -2.11 -7.04 -12.74
CA LEU A 34 -1.85 -5.59 -12.67
C LEU A 34 -3.05 -4.78 -12.17
N ASN A 35 -4.23 -5.03 -12.75
CA ASN A 35 -5.46 -4.34 -12.37
C ASN A 35 -5.85 -4.57 -10.89
N THR A 36 -5.49 -5.73 -10.33
CA THR A 36 -5.74 -6.02 -8.91
C THR A 36 -4.85 -5.16 -8.03
N TYR A 37 -3.55 -5.10 -8.35
CA TYR A 37 -2.60 -4.27 -7.60
C TYR A 37 -2.92 -2.77 -7.74
N ARG A 38 -3.26 -2.30 -8.95
CA ARG A 38 -3.66 -0.92 -9.20
C ARG A 38 -4.84 -0.47 -8.32
N ARG A 39 -5.85 -1.34 -8.17
CA ARG A 39 -7.01 -1.07 -7.31
C ARG A 39 -6.65 -0.95 -5.83
N TYR A 40 -5.57 -1.59 -5.39
CA TYR A 40 -5.05 -1.39 -4.03
C TYR A 40 -4.40 -0.01 -3.91
N GLU A 41 -3.54 0.40 -4.84
CA GLU A 41 -2.89 1.72 -4.78
C GLU A 41 -3.87 2.89 -4.94
N THR A 42 -4.95 2.74 -5.71
CA THR A 42 -5.98 3.79 -5.85
C THR A 42 -6.99 3.82 -4.70
N GLY A 43 -6.96 2.83 -3.80
CA GLY A 43 -7.95 2.68 -2.73
C GLY A 43 -9.31 2.17 -3.19
N GLU A 44 -9.48 1.82 -4.47
CA GLU A 44 -10.70 1.19 -5.00
C GLU A 44 -10.98 -0.17 -4.33
N ARG A 45 -9.94 -0.83 -3.82
CA ARG A 45 -10.05 -2.07 -3.06
C ARG A 45 -9.16 -2.02 -1.82
N THR A 46 -9.69 -2.51 -0.70
CA THR A 46 -8.89 -2.75 0.50
C THR A 46 -7.88 -3.86 0.24
N ILE A 47 -6.61 -3.60 0.58
CA ILE A 47 -5.56 -4.61 0.49
C ILE A 47 -5.65 -5.60 1.66
N PRO A 48 -5.68 -6.92 1.41
CA PRO A 48 -5.62 -7.95 2.44
C PRO A 48 -4.33 -7.89 3.27
N VAL A 49 -4.43 -8.18 4.58
CA VAL A 49 -3.28 -8.18 5.53
C VAL A 49 -2.15 -9.12 5.11
N ASN A 50 -2.47 -10.26 4.50
CA ASN A 50 -1.46 -11.19 3.99
C ASN A 50 -0.62 -10.59 2.85
N LEU A 51 -1.19 -9.69 2.03
CA LEU A 51 -0.46 -8.97 0.99
C LEU A 51 0.35 -7.81 1.57
N LEU A 52 -0.20 -7.08 2.56
CA LEU A 52 0.57 -6.06 3.30
C LEU A 52 1.85 -6.64 3.90
N ARG A 53 1.76 -7.84 4.50
CA ARG A 53 2.93 -8.54 5.06
C ARG A 53 3.94 -8.98 4.00
N LYS A 54 3.52 -9.18 2.75
CA LYS A 54 4.45 -9.44 1.65
C LYS A 54 5.13 -8.15 1.22
N LEU A 55 4.37 -7.05 1.05
CA LEU A 55 4.91 -5.73 0.74
C LEU A 55 5.91 -5.25 1.80
N SER A 56 5.62 -5.48 3.08
CA SER A 56 6.51 -5.11 4.18
C SER A 56 7.86 -5.80 4.08
N LYS A 57 7.87 -7.06 3.60
CA LYS A 57 9.10 -7.81 3.33
C LYS A 57 9.81 -7.35 2.06
N ILE A 58 9.07 -7.08 0.98
CA ILE A 58 9.62 -6.61 -0.29
C ILE A 58 10.38 -5.29 -0.08
N TYR A 59 9.77 -4.36 0.65
CA TYR A 59 10.35 -3.04 0.89
C TYR A 59 11.17 -2.93 2.17
N ASN A 60 11.29 -4.02 2.95
CA ASN A 60 11.99 -4.05 4.23
C ASN A 60 11.54 -2.93 5.21
N VAL A 61 10.23 -2.79 5.39
CA VAL A 61 9.59 -1.82 6.32
C VAL A 61 8.61 -2.52 7.24
N SER A 62 8.20 -1.85 8.34
CA SER A 62 7.15 -2.37 9.22
C SER A 62 5.76 -2.30 8.55
N LEU A 63 4.83 -3.13 9.04
CA LEU A 63 3.42 -3.02 8.62
C LEU A 63 2.83 -1.66 8.99
N ASP A 64 3.13 -1.17 10.20
CA ASP A 64 2.65 0.11 10.70
C ASP A 64 3.05 1.28 9.81
N TYR A 65 4.29 1.23 9.29
CA TYR A 65 4.78 2.20 8.31
C TYR A 65 3.97 2.17 7.01
N LEU A 66 3.64 0.97 6.49
CA LEU A 66 2.86 0.82 5.26
C LEU A 66 1.40 1.22 5.40
N THR A 67 0.82 1.07 6.59
CA THR A 67 -0.61 1.30 6.83
C THR A 67 -0.93 2.68 7.40
N GLU A 68 0.08 3.55 7.60
CA GLU A 68 -0.10 4.90 8.17
C GLU A 68 -1.04 4.89 9.38
N ILE A 69 -0.80 4.03 10.36
CA ILE A 69 -1.58 4.04 11.61
C ILE A 69 -1.16 5.29 12.40
N GLU A 70 -1.66 6.46 11.98
CA GLU A 70 -1.68 7.72 12.72
C GLU A 70 -3.09 7.94 13.30
N GLU A 71 -3.64 6.95 13.98
CA GLU A 71 -4.74 7.22 14.90
C GLU A 71 -4.25 6.93 16.31
N GLU A 72 -4.10 8.01 17.09
CA GLU A 72 -4.15 7.94 18.55
C GLU A 72 -5.29 6.99 18.93
N ILE A 73 -4.95 5.89 19.60
CA ILE A 73 -5.94 5.05 20.25
C ILE A 73 -6.59 5.93 21.31
N LYS A 74 -7.70 6.59 20.98
CA LYS A 74 -8.55 7.20 21.99
C LYS A 74 -9.18 6.06 22.77
N HIS A 75 -8.61 5.82 23.95
CA HIS A 75 -9.19 4.96 24.97
C HIS A 75 -10.50 5.56 25.50
#